data_AF-A0A2V3VRU4-F1
#
_entry.id   AF-A0A2V3VRU4-F1
#
_cell.length_a   1.000
_cell.length_b   1.000
_cell.length_c   1.000
_cell.angle_alpha   90.00
_cell.angle_beta   90.00
_cell.angle_gamma   90.00
#
_symmetry.space_group_name_H-M   'P 1'
#
loop_
_entity.id
_entity.type
_entity.pdbx_description
1 polymer ?
#
loop_
_entity_poly.entity_id
_entity_poly.type
_entity_poly.pdbx_seq_one_letter_code
_entity_poly.pdbx_strand_id
1 'polypeptide(L)'
;MKNKPIYVEVPIYTNLEKLWEYTQKPHLHEKWDLRFSSITYLPKEENEPQHFVYKTKIGFGVQIEGWGKSVGQHHADMVYSS
;
A
#
# COMPACT_ATOMS: atom_id res chain seq x y z
N MET A 1 21.76 -8.29 18.93
CA MET A 1 20.48 -8.53 19.64
C MET A 1 19.37 -8.57 18.60
N LYS A 2 18.48 -9.57 18.61
CA LYS A 2 17.30 -9.56 17.74
C LYS A 2 16.26 -8.62 18.36
N ASN A 3 15.92 -7.55 17.65
CA ASN A 3 14.86 -6.64 18.11
C ASN A 3 13.52 -7.38 18.02
N LYS A 4 12.68 -7.22 19.05
CA LYS A 4 11.29 -7.70 19.02
C LYS A 4 10.52 -6.91 17.94
N PRO A 5 9.66 -7.57 17.13
CA PRO A 5 8.85 -6.87 16.15
C PRO A 5 7.86 -5.93 16.85
N ILE A 6 7.55 -4.81 16.19
CA ILE A 6 6.50 -3.88 16.62
C ILE A 6 5.19 -4.35 15.98
N TYR A 7 4.14 -4.52 16.80
CA TYR A 7 2.77 -4.79 16.33
C TYR A 7 1.92 -3.54 16.59
N VAL A 8 1.16 -3.11 15.59
CA VAL A 8 0.25 -1.96 15.64
C VAL A 8 -1.05 -2.36 14.96
N GLU A 9 -2.17 -2.08 15.61
CA GLU A 9 -3.51 -2.29 15.05
C GLU A 9 -4.42 -1.09 15.35
N VAL A 10 -5.40 -0.86 14.48
CA VAL A 10 -6.44 0.15 14.67
C VAL A 10 -7.74 -0.29 13.99
N PRO A 11 -8.92 -0.16 14.62
CA PRO A 11 -10.18 -0.44 13.95
C PRO A 11 -10.49 0.61 12.87
N ILE A 12 -10.92 0.15 11.69
CA ILE A 12 -11.33 1.01 10.56
C ILE A 12 -12.77 0.66 10.17
N TYR A 13 -13.68 1.63 10.24
CA TYR A 13 -15.09 1.47 9.91
C TYR A 13 -15.33 1.60 8.40
N THR A 14 -15.07 0.53 7.64
CA THR A 14 -15.27 0.45 6.19
C THR A 14 -15.49 -1.01 5.76
N ASN A 15 -15.93 -1.24 4.50
CA ASN A 15 -15.87 -2.57 3.89
C ASN A 15 -14.46 -2.89 3.34
N LEU A 16 -14.20 -4.18 3.07
CA LEU A 16 -12.89 -4.66 2.65
C LEU A 16 -12.51 -4.19 1.25
N GLU A 17 -13.47 -4.02 0.36
CA GLU A 17 -13.30 -3.60 -1.02
C GLU A 17 -12.80 -2.16 -1.09
N LYS A 18 -13.41 -1.28 -0.29
CA LYS A 18 -12.98 0.11 -0.14
C LYS A 18 -11.64 0.20 0.60
N LEU A 19 -11.43 -0.62 1.61
CA LEU A 19 -10.12 -0.69 2.28
C LEU A 19 -9.01 -1.11 1.31
N TRP A 20 -9.30 -2.12 0.49
CA TRP A 20 -8.41 -2.62 -0.55
C TRP A 20 -8.11 -1.54 -1.59
N GLU A 21 -9.15 -0.88 -2.11
CA GLU A 21 -9.00 0.21 -3.06
C GLU A 21 -8.08 1.33 -2.53
N TYR A 22 -8.28 1.75 -1.29
CA TYR A 22 -7.52 2.85 -0.68
C TYR A 22 -6.07 2.47 -0.31
N THR A 23 -5.77 1.18 -0.20
CA THR A 23 -4.42 0.68 0.08
C THR A 23 -3.68 0.24 -1.18
N GLN A 24 -4.38 -0.08 -2.27
CA GLN A 24 -3.77 -0.57 -3.51
C GLN A 24 -3.78 0.43 -4.68
N LYS A 25 -4.62 1.48 -4.67
CA LYS A 25 -4.55 2.54 -5.71
C LYS A 25 -3.52 3.59 -5.30
N PRO A 26 -2.44 3.83 -6.08
CA PRO A 26 -1.34 4.69 -5.67
C PRO A 26 -1.76 6.09 -5.19
N HIS A 27 -2.56 6.79 -5.98
CA HIS A 27 -3.05 8.13 -5.67
C HIS A 27 -4.02 8.20 -4.47
N LEU A 28 -4.59 7.08 -4.02
CA LEU A 28 -5.37 7.01 -2.79
C LEU A 28 -4.49 6.67 -1.59
N HIS A 29 -3.51 5.78 -1.79
CA HIS A 29 -2.56 5.37 -0.76
C HIS A 29 -1.70 6.55 -0.27
N GLU A 30 -1.21 7.38 -1.18
CA GLU A 30 -0.47 8.62 -0.87
C GLU A 30 -1.21 9.56 0.11
N LYS A 31 -2.54 9.53 0.16
CA LYS A 31 -3.33 10.47 0.97
C LYS A 31 -3.25 10.21 2.46
N TRP A 32 -3.00 8.98 2.88
CA TRP A 32 -3.01 8.58 4.30
C TRP A 32 -1.66 8.08 4.80
N ASP A 33 -0.77 7.66 3.89
CA ASP A 33 0.55 7.16 4.24
C ASP A 33 1.62 8.26 4.08
N LEU A 34 1.95 8.92 5.18
CA LEU A 34 2.89 10.05 5.22
C LEU A 34 4.30 9.71 4.71
N ARG A 35 4.64 8.43 4.57
CA ARG A 35 5.91 8.01 3.98
C ARG A 35 5.97 8.31 2.49
N PHE A 36 4.82 8.46 1.82
CA PHE A 36 4.74 8.55 0.38
C PHE A 36 4.16 9.89 -0.07
N SER A 37 5.01 10.71 -0.67
CA SER A 37 4.58 11.91 -1.41
C SER A 37 4.20 11.60 -2.86
N SER A 38 4.64 10.46 -3.39
CA SER A 38 4.14 9.86 -4.62
C SER A 38 4.46 8.36 -4.64
N ILE A 39 3.61 7.58 -5.30
CA ILE A 39 3.76 6.14 -5.55
C ILE A 39 3.42 5.90 -7.02
N THR A 40 4.28 5.17 -7.72
CA THR A 40 4.03 4.76 -9.10
C THR A 40 4.21 3.25 -9.20
N TYR A 41 3.14 2.54 -9.53
CA TYR A 41 3.20 1.12 -9.79
C TYR A 41 3.91 0.86 -11.12
N LEU A 42 4.79 -0.12 -11.10
CA LEU A 42 5.38 -0.68 -12.31
C LEU A 42 4.38 -1.67 -12.94
N PRO A 43 4.55 -2.03 -14.23
CA PRO A 43 3.75 -3.07 -14.86
C PRO A 43 3.69 -4.32 -13.98
N LYS A 44 2.48 -4.84 -13.78
CA LYS A 44 2.25 -6.01 -12.95
C LYS A 44 2.60 -7.27 -13.75
N GLU A 45 3.48 -8.09 -13.19
CA GLU A 45 3.70 -9.45 -13.64
C GLU A 45 2.73 -10.40 -12.94
N GLU A 46 2.23 -11.39 -13.68
CA GLU A 46 1.32 -12.39 -13.15
C GLU A 46 2.01 -13.24 -12.09
N ASN A 47 1.31 -13.55 -10.99
CA ASN A 47 1.81 -14.34 -9.85
C ASN A 47 2.99 -13.74 -9.05
N GLU A 48 3.56 -12.60 -9.46
CA GLU A 48 4.62 -11.91 -8.73
C GLU A 48 4.06 -10.79 -7.83
N PRO A 49 4.80 -10.28 -6.83
CA PRO A 49 4.42 -9.08 -6.10
C PRO A 49 4.23 -7.85 -7.00
N GLN A 50 3.34 -6.94 -6.62
CA GLN A 50 3.21 -5.65 -7.32
C GLN A 50 4.39 -4.76 -6.95
N HIS A 51 5.28 -4.47 -7.89
CA HIS A 51 6.42 -3.58 -7.66
C HIS A 51 6.04 -2.10 -7.88
N PHE A 52 6.68 -1.20 -7.15
CA PHE A 52 6.46 0.24 -7.29
C PHE A 52 7.70 1.04 -6.94
N VAL A 53 7.77 2.25 -7.48
CA VAL A 53 8.70 3.30 -7.03
C VAL A 53 7.94 4.33 -6.23
N TYR A 54 8.61 4.96 -5.27
CA TYR A 54 8.01 6.00 -4.45
C TYR A 54 8.96 7.18 -4.25
N LYS A 55 8.38 8.31 -3.85
CA LYS A 55 9.11 9.48 -3.38
C LYS A 55 8.65 9.91 -2.01
N THR A 56 9.55 10.41 -1.19
CA THR A 56 9.25 11.05 0.10
C THR A 56 9.83 12.46 0.09
N LYS A 57 8.97 13.47 0.20
CA LYS A 57 9.40 14.86 0.41
C LYS A 57 9.66 15.07 1.89
N ILE A 58 10.89 15.45 2.25
CA ILE A 58 11.31 15.68 3.64
C ILE A 58 11.47 17.16 4.00
N GLY A 59 11.06 18.06 3.10
CA GLY A 59 11.15 19.51 3.26
C GLY A 59 12.40 20.11 2.62
N PHE A 60 12.48 21.45 2.58
CA PHE A 60 13.61 22.21 2.03
C PHE A 60 14.03 21.84 0.60
N GLY A 61 13.06 21.44 -0.23
CA GLY A 61 13.32 21.00 -1.61
C GLY A 61 13.98 19.62 -1.73
N VAL A 62 14.19 18.90 -0.63
CA VAL A 62 14.82 17.58 -0.63
C VAL A 62 13.76 16.48 -0.75
N GLN A 63 14.05 15.50 -1.61
CA GLN A 63 13.25 14.29 -1.77
C GLN A 63 14.13 13.04 -1.74
N ILE A 64 13.57 11.96 -1.23
CA ILE A 64 14.13 10.61 -1.29
C ILE A 64 13.34 9.83 -2.33
N GLU A 65 14.03 9.05 -3.16
CA GLU A 65 13.40 8.11 -4.09
C GLU A 65 13.74 6.68 -3.66
N GLY A 66 12.77 5.78 -3.78
CA GLY A 66 12.93 4.40 -3.38
C GLY A 66 12.03 3.44 -4.16
N TRP A 67 12.19 2.16 -3.88
CA TRP A 67 11.41 1.08 -4.48
C TRP A 67 10.76 0.22 -3.40
N GLY A 68 9.67 -0.45 -3.75
CA GLY A 68 8.93 -1.33 -2.86
C GLY A 68 8.12 -2.37 -3.61
N LYS A 69 7.52 -3.29 -2.85
CA LYS A 69 6.60 -4.30 -3.37
C LYS A 69 5.39 -4.49 -2.45
N SER A 70 4.21 -4.62 -3.03
CA SER A 70 2.98 -5.04 -2.35
C SER A 70 2.72 -6.52 -2.63
N VAL A 71 2.48 -7.28 -1.55
CA VAL A 71 2.29 -8.75 -1.59
C VAL A 71 0.86 -9.17 -1.22
N GLY A 72 -0.10 -8.24 -1.24
CA GLY A 72 -1.49 -8.55 -0.95
C GLY A 72 -2.17 -9.33 -2.09
N GLN A 73 -3.11 -10.20 -1.72
CA GLN A 73 -4.10 -10.77 -2.63
C GLN A 73 -5.50 -10.36 -2.17
N HIS A 74 -6.39 -10.10 -3.13
CA HIS A 74 -7.80 -9.84 -2.88
C HIS A 74 -8.63 -10.74 -3.78
N HIS A 75 -9.22 -11.77 -3.19
CA HIS A 75 -10.16 -12.64 -3.87
C HIS A 75 -11.54 -11.99 -3.77
N ALA A 76 -12.02 -11.44 -4.89
CA ALA A 76 -13.36 -10.88 -4.97
C ALA A 76 -14.39 -11.99 -5.19
N ASP A 77 -14.39 -13.05 -4.37
CA ASP A 77 -15.33 -14.16 -4.49
C ASP A 77 -15.88 -14.55 -3.12
N MET A 78 -16.96 -13.89 -2.71
CA MET A 78 -18.02 -14.51 -1.91
C MET A 78 -19.35 -14.13 -2.54
N VAL A 79 -19.76 -14.92 -3.54
CA VAL A 79 -21.16 -14.98 -3.94
C VAL A 79 -21.92 -15.50 -2.71
N TYR A 80 -22.65 -14.62 -2.03
CA TYR A 80 -23.67 -15.06 -1.09
C TYR A 80 -24.75 -15.78 -1.90
N SER A 81 -24.68 -17.10 -1.96
CA SER A 81 -25.84 -17.91 -2.31
C SER A 81 -26.91 -17.65 -1.26
N SER A 82 -28.09 -17.23 -1.74
CA SER A 82 -29.31 -17.06 -0.95
C SER A 82 -29.92 -18.41 -0.58
#